data_AF-A0A7J4IUR0-F1
#
_entry.id   AF-A0A7J4IUR0-F1
#
_cell.length_a   1.000
_cell.length_b   1.000
_cell.length_c   1.000
_cell.angle_alpha   90.00
_cell.angle_beta   90.00
_cell.angle_gamma   90.00
#
_symmetry.space_group_name_H-M   'P 1'
#
loop_
_entity.id
_entity.type
_entity.pdbx_description
1 polymer ?
#
loop_
_entity_poly.entity_id
_entity_poly.type
_entity_poly.pdbx_seq_one_letter_code
_entity_poly.pdbx_strand_id
1 'polypeptide(L)'
;MAIKGRGNANLCSPEVALHPAGCKAMGGQAAVTDAMYFILIVTFLSVFLFGFANTYGDSVREQISDEYNKAFATNALKVILYSSIPRDTLAQVQDGEVDFLLALIKEDYSDDGVIGGDERKVLGRAISSILSPIQDTTDYMFYITIPDQKKFVFIYLHLTEFEKVPYSASLKPASSEKGKFYIYKSVKDDPSSPQDDSHLDFFCSVGADDSGSDALLQDIGYDELMAKVTRLVTNVGPTSQASSSIKLVRESANKTFDKTGDFRAQADLILWDAIWLDKTDERPAELFPYKSPSAWNCISVQ
;
A
#
# COMPACT_ATOMS: atom_id res chain seq x y z
N MET A 1 13.45 -48.65 -33.53
CA MET A 1 13.22 -48.44 -34.98
C MET A 1 14.47 -47.75 -35.52
N ALA A 2 15.37 -48.50 -36.15
CA ALA A 2 16.71 -48.03 -36.52
C ALA A 2 16.70 -47.48 -37.96
N ILE A 3 16.97 -46.18 -38.12
CA ILE A 3 17.12 -45.54 -39.42
C ILE A 3 18.59 -45.73 -39.85
N LYS A 4 18.78 -46.66 -40.78
CA LYS A 4 20.05 -46.97 -41.44
C LYS A 4 20.40 -45.83 -42.40
N GLY A 5 21.23 -44.89 -41.96
CA GLY A 5 21.78 -43.83 -42.79
C GLY A 5 22.69 -44.40 -43.88
N ARG A 6 22.28 -44.26 -45.15
CA ARG A 6 23.13 -44.53 -46.31
C ARG A 6 24.18 -43.42 -46.40
N GLY A 7 25.44 -43.80 -46.16
CA GLY A 7 26.58 -43.01 -46.60
C GLY A 7 26.64 -43.03 -48.14
N ASN A 8 26.62 -41.85 -48.74
CA ASN A 8 27.04 -41.66 -50.12
C ASN A 8 27.55 -40.22 -50.29
N ALA A 9 28.86 -40.05 -50.19
CA ALA A 9 29.55 -38.84 -50.60
C ALA A 9 30.99 -39.21 -51.06
N ASN A 10 31.09 -39.98 -52.14
CA ASN A 10 32.30 -40.04 -52.96
C ASN A 10 32.03 -39.20 -54.22
N LEU A 11 32.23 -37.89 -54.11
CA LEU A 11 32.30 -36.96 -55.24
C LEU A 11 33.67 -36.26 -55.17
N CYS A 12 34.69 -36.99 -55.59
CA CYS A 12 35.95 -36.44 -56.06
C CYS A 12 36.31 -37.25 -57.32
N SER A 13 35.97 -36.72 -58.49
CA SER A 13 36.45 -37.24 -59.78
C SER A 13 37.98 -37.10 -59.83
N PRO A 14 38.72 -38.15 -60.21
CA PRO A 14 40.15 -38.06 -60.43
C PRO A 14 40.39 -37.86 -61.92
N GLU A 15 40.38 -36.63 -62.41
CA GLU A 15 41.09 -36.37 -63.66
C GLU A 15 41.55 -34.91 -63.75
N VAL A 16 42.88 -34.79 -63.85
CA VAL A 16 43.68 -33.63 -64.29
C VAL A 16 44.23 -32.67 -63.21
N ALA A 17 45.57 -32.64 -63.19
CA ALA A 17 46.50 -31.58 -62.76
C ALA A 17 46.91 -31.45 -61.28
N LEU A 18 48.01 -32.13 -60.94
CA LEU A 18 49.26 -31.55 -60.44
C LEU A 18 49.19 -30.35 -59.45
N HIS A 19 48.57 -30.51 -58.29
CA HIS A 19 48.97 -29.84 -57.04
C HIS A 19 48.44 -30.63 -55.83
N PRO A 20 49.30 -31.28 -55.02
CA PRO A 20 48.87 -32.11 -53.90
C PRO A 20 48.71 -31.27 -52.63
N ALA A 21 47.78 -30.31 -52.62
CA ALA A 21 47.38 -29.60 -51.41
C ALA A 21 46.06 -28.84 -51.63
N GLY A 22 44.91 -29.52 -51.56
CA GLY A 22 43.65 -28.78 -51.75
C GLY A 22 42.33 -29.49 -51.47
N CYS A 23 42.31 -30.79 -51.17
CA CYS A 23 41.06 -31.54 -50.97
C CYS A 23 40.82 -31.93 -49.50
N LYS A 24 40.97 -30.97 -48.57
CA LYS A 24 40.63 -31.12 -47.14
C LYS A 24 39.75 -29.98 -46.58
N ALA A 25 39.11 -29.18 -47.43
CA ALA A 25 38.43 -27.96 -46.99
C ALA A 25 36.89 -28.06 -46.84
N MET A 26 36.21 -29.04 -47.46
CA MET A 26 34.73 -29.08 -47.47
C MET A 26 34.09 -29.64 -46.19
N GLY A 27 34.73 -30.59 -45.49
CA GLY A 27 34.19 -31.14 -44.24
C GLY A 27 34.24 -30.16 -43.06
N GLY A 28 35.23 -29.27 -43.03
CA GLY A 28 35.37 -28.26 -41.99
C GLY A 28 34.27 -27.19 -42.04
N GLN A 29 33.84 -26.78 -43.24
CA GLN A 29 32.78 -25.78 -43.37
C GLN A 29 31.41 -26.31 -42.92
N ALA A 30 31.07 -27.56 -43.23
CA ALA A 30 29.82 -28.18 -42.78
C ALA A 30 29.75 -28.33 -41.25
N ALA A 31 30.87 -28.71 -40.62
CA ALA A 31 30.96 -28.80 -39.16
C ALA A 31 30.84 -27.42 -38.47
N VAL A 32 31.39 -26.37 -39.09
CA VAL A 32 31.29 -25.00 -38.56
C VAL A 32 29.85 -24.49 -38.63
N THR A 33 29.13 -24.75 -39.73
CA THR A 33 27.72 -24.33 -39.84
C THR A 33 26.82 -25.05 -38.83
N ASP A 34 27.04 -26.36 -38.60
CA ASP A 34 26.27 -27.13 -37.60
C ASP A 34 26.55 -26.64 -36.17
N ALA A 35 27.82 -26.37 -35.85
CA ALA A 35 28.20 -25.77 -34.57
C ALA A 35 27.58 -24.37 -34.36
N MET A 36 27.50 -23.55 -35.41
CA MET A 36 26.85 -22.23 -35.31
C MET A 36 25.35 -22.35 -35.06
N TYR A 37 24.65 -23.28 -35.72
CA TYR A 37 23.23 -23.52 -35.43
C TYR A 37 23.00 -24.05 -34.02
N PHE A 38 23.86 -24.95 -33.53
CA PHE A 38 23.78 -25.45 -32.16
C PHE A 38 23.96 -24.32 -31.14
N ILE A 39 24.98 -23.47 -31.30
CA ILE A 39 25.20 -22.33 -30.41
C ILE A 39 24.01 -21.36 -30.44
N LEU A 40 23.45 -21.08 -31.61
CA LEU A 40 22.28 -20.18 -31.76
C LEU A 40 21.06 -20.73 -31.00
N ILE A 41 20.81 -22.04 -31.10
CA ILE A 41 19.69 -22.67 -30.38
C ILE A 41 19.92 -22.58 -28.86
N VAL A 42 21.14 -22.87 -28.39
CA VAL A 42 21.47 -22.81 -26.96
C VAL A 42 21.38 -21.39 -26.42
N THR A 43 21.85 -20.38 -27.16
CA THR A 43 21.75 -18.98 -26.73
C THR A 43 20.31 -18.51 -26.70
N PHE A 44 19.49 -18.84 -27.71
CA PHE A 44 18.07 -18.53 -27.71
C PHE A 44 17.34 -19.16 -26.51
N LEU A 45 17.59 -20.45 -26.25
CA LEU A 45 17.00 -21.15 -25.10
C LEU A 45 17.42 -20.50 -23.77
N SER A 46 18.68 -20.09 -23.66
CA SER A 46 19.21 -19.45 -22.45
C SER A 46 18.59 -18.06 -22.21
N VAL A 47 18.46 -17.24 -23.26
CA VAL A 47 17.80 -15.93 -23.18
C VAL A 47 16.32 -16.08 -22.83
N PHE A 48 15.64 -17.05 -23.43
CA PHE A 48 14.24 -17.34 -23.14
C PHE A 48 14.04 -17.79 -21.69
N LEU A 49 14.84 -18.75 -21.20
CA LEU A 49 14.77 -19.22 -19.82
C LEU A 49 15.10 -18.09 -18.82
N PHE A 50 16.06 -17.23 -19.14
CA PHE A 50 16.38 -16.07 -18.32
C PHE A 50 15.23 -15.07 -18.25
N GLY A 51 14.60 -14.76 -19.39
CA GLY A 51 13.42 -13.90 -19.43
C GLY A 51 12.26 -14.48 -18.61
N PHE A 52 11.96 -15.76 -18.80
CA PHE A 52 10.92 -16.44 -18.04
C PHE A 52 11.21 -16.45 -16.53
N ALA A 53 12.45 -16.73 -16.11
CA ALA A 53 12.83 -16.76 -14.70
C ALA A 53 12.66 -15.39 -14.02
N ASN A 54 13.01 -14.30 -14.72
CA ASN A 54 12.83 -12.94 -14.17
C ASN A 54 11.35 -12.59 -14.02
N THR A 55 10.54 -12.78 -15.07
CA THR A 55 9.10 -12.48 -15.00
C THR A 55 8.36 -13.36 -13.98
N TYR A 56 8.77 -14.62 -13.85
CA TYR A 56 8.21 -15.51 -12.83
C TYR A 56 8.55 -15.01 -11.42
N GLY A 57 9.80 -14.59 -11.18
CA GLY A 57 10.23 -14.03 -9.90
C GLY A 57 9.40 -12.81 -9.50
N ASP A 58 9.19 -11.88 -10.43
CA ASP A 58 8.40 -10.66 -10.18
C ASP A 58 6.93 -11.00 -9.88
N SER A 59 6.33 -11.88 -10.68
CA SER A 59 4.92 -12.27 -10.48
C SER A 59 4.69 -13.02 -9.17
N VAL A 60 5.60 -13.92 -8.78
CA VAL A 60 5.51 -14.62 -7.49
C VAL A 60 5.71 -13.66 -6.32
N ARG A 61 6.65 -12.72 -6.44
CA ARG A 61 6.87 -11.68 -5.43
C ARG A 61 5.60 -10.84 -5.23
N GLU A 62 4.99 -10.38 -6.32
CA GLU A 62 3.74 -9.62 -6.29
C GLU A 62 2.61 -10.41 -5.63
N GLN A 63 2.40 -11.67 -6.03
CA GLN A 63 1.37 -12.54 -5.43
C GLN A 63 1.58 -12.78 -3.93
N ILE A 64 2.82 -13.03 -3.49
CA ILE A 64 3.13 -13.22 -2.08
C ILE A 64 2.90 -11.94 -1.29
N SER A 65 3.31 -10.79 -1.83
CA SER A 65 3.11 -9.48 -1.21
C SER A 65 1.63 -9.16 -1.03
N ASP A 66 0.84 -9.37 -2.08
CA ASP A 66 -0.61 -9.17 -2.06
C ASP A 66 -1.31 -10.06 -1.04
N GLU A 67 -0.96 -11.35 -1.00
CA GLU A 67 -1.58 -12.29 -0.05
C GLU A 67 -1.19 -11.96 1.40
N TYR A 68 0.08 -11.62 1.63
CA TYR A 68 0.55 -11.16 2.93
C TYR A 68 -0.19 -9.91 3.38
N ASN A 69 -0.29 -8.88 2.54
CA ASN A 69 -0.96 -7.62 2.86
C ASN A 69 -2.47 -7.82 3.12
N LYS A 70 -3.16 -8.68 2.37
CA LYS A 70 -4.56 -9.03 2.62
C LYS A 70 -4.76 -9.77 3.93
N ALA A 71 -3.91 -10.76 4.22
CA ALA A 71 -3.97 -11.52 5.47
C ALA A 71 -3.66 -10.60 6.67
N PHE A 72 -2.66 -9.73 6.52
CA PHE A 72 -2.30 -8.74 7.52
C PHE A 72 -3.45 -7.75 7.77
N ALA A 73 -4.01 -7.12 6.72
CA ALA A 73 -5.15 -6.20 6.84
C ALA A 73 -6.34 -6.85 7.56
N THR A 74 -6.65 -8.11 7.22
CA THR A 74 -7.75 -8.84 7.85
C THR A 74 -7.49 -9.12 9.33
N ASN A 75 -6.28 -9.53 9.68
CA ASN A 75 -5.91 -9.79 11.07
C ASN A 75 -5.79 -8.50 11.88
N ALA A 76 -5.21 -7.45 11.31
CA ALA A 76 -5.13 -6.13 11.92
C ALA A 76 -6.53 -5.57 12.17
N LEU A 77 -7.45 -5.64 11.21
CA LEU A 77 -8.83 -5.20 11.41
C LEU A 77 -9.52 -5.97 12.55
N LYS A 78 -9.32 -7.29 12.65
CA LYS A 78 -9.82 -8.07 13.79
C LYS A 78 -9.22 -7.56 15.11
N VAL A 79 -7.90 -7.35 15.16
CA VAL A 79 -7.26 -6.85 16.38
C VAL A 79 -7.77 -5.45 16.72
N ILE A 80 -7.95 -4.55 15.75
CA ILE A 80 -8.53 -3.21 15.99
C ILE A 80 -9.94 -3.32 16.59
N LEU A 81 -10.77 -4.22 16.05
CA LEU A 81 -12.16 -4.38 16.52
C LEU A 81 -12.29 -5.11 17.87
N TYR A 82 -11.28 -5.91 18.26
CA TYR A 82 -11.31 -6.73 19.47
C TYR A 82 -10.15 -6.44 20.44
N SER A 83 -9.44 -5.33 20.26
CA SER A 83 -8.37 -4.92 21.18
C SER A 83 -8.98 -4.51 22.50
N SER A 84 -8.27 -4.83 23.58
CA SER A 84 -8.65 -4.46 24.93
C SER A 84 -7.96 -3.14 25.31
N ILE A 85 -8.73 -2.18 25.81
CA ILE A 85 -8.25 -0.86 26.26
C ILE A 85 -8.78 -0.57 27.66
N PRO A 86 -8.05 0.23 28.48
CA PRO A 86 -8.57 0.69 29.76
C PRO A 86 -9.79 1.59 29.52
N ARG A 87 -10.83 1.42 30.34
CA ARG A 87 -12.07 2.21 30.24
C ARG A 87 -11.87 3.69 30.54
N ASP A 88 -11.02 3.99 31.52
CA ASP A 88 -10.59 5.37 31.79
C ASP A 88 -9.37 5.67 30.91
N THR A 89 -9.56 6.57 29.95
CA THR A 89 -8.54 6.98 28.97
C THR A 89 -7.32 7.65 29.61
N LEU A 90 -7.43 8.08 30.87
CA LEU A 90 -6.36 8.69 31.67
C LEU A 90 -5.72 7.72 32.68
N ALA A 91 -6.31 6.55 32.93
CA ALA A 91 -5.80 5.58 33.88
C ALA A 91 -4.78 4.60 33.25
N GLN A 92 -3.81 4.15 34.05
CA GLN A 92 -2.92 3.06 33.63
C GLN A 92 -3.67 1.72 33.65
N VAL A 93 -3.35 0.85 32.67
CA VAL A 93 -3.99 -0.46 32.42
C VAL A 93 -4.03 -1.39 33.65
N GLN A 94 -3.16 -1.17 34.64
CA GLN A 94 -3.00 -2.09 35.78
C GLN A 94 -4.10 -1.99 36.83
N ASP A 95 -4.86 -0.89 36.90
CA ASP A 95 -5.85 -0.65 37.97
C ASP A 95 -7.28 -0.39 37.46
N GLY A 96 -7.50 -0.46 36.14
CA GLY A 96 -8.78 -0.11 35.49
C GLY A 96 -9.60 -1.31 35.02
N GLU A 97 -10.93 -1.11 34.90
CA GLU A 97 -11.79 -1.99 34.10
C GLU A 97 -11.30 -1.97 32.64
N VAL A 98 -11.14 -3.15 32.05
CA VAL A 98 -10.64 -3.32 30.69
C VAL A 98 -11.81 -3.71 29.79
N ASP A 99 -12.11 -2.87 28.82
CA ASP A 99 -13.16 -3.09 27.84
C ASP A 99 -12.58 -3.28 26.43
N PHE A 100 -13.41 -3.77 25.51
CA PHE A 100 -13.03 -3.80 24.10
C PHE A 100 -13.08 -2.38 23.51
N LEU A 101 -12.12 -2.03 22.65
CA LEU A 101 -12.06 -0.74 21.95
C LEU A 101 -13.37 -0.45 21.20
N LEU A 102 -13.96 -1.49 20.60
CA LEU A 102 -15.25 -1.39 19.93
C LEU A 102 -16.41 -1.12 20.90
N ALA A 103 -16.31 -1.50 22.17
CA ALA A 103 -17.31 -1.16 23.18
C ALA A 103 -17.24 0.33 23.53
N LEU A 104 -16.03 0.88 23.75
CA LEU A 104 -15.83 2.30 24.00
C LEU A 104 -16.41 3.16 22.86
N ILE A 105 -16.07 2.82 21.61
CA ILE A 105 -16.58 3.54 20.43
C ILE A 105 -18.11 3.49 20.35
N LYS A 106 -18.73 2.37 20.76
CA LYS A 106 -20.18 2.22 20.70
C LYS A 106 -20.88 2.99 21.81
N GLU A 107 -20.31 3.02 23.01
CA GLU A 107 -20.84 3.78 24.15
C GLU A 107 -20.85 5.28 23.80
N ASP A 108 -19.70 5.80 23.39
CA ASP A 108 -19.52 7.19 22.99
C ASP A 108 -20.44 7.59 21.81
N TYR A 109 -20.43 6.78 20.73
CA TYR A 109 -21.33 7.01 19.59
C TYR A 109 -22.81 6.92 19.96
N SER A 110 -23.17 6.16 21.00
CA SER A 110 -24.58 5.97 21.34
C SER A 110 -25.22 7.21 21.95
N ASP A 111 -24.43 8.08 22.59
CA ASP A 111 -24.92 9.23 23.34
C ASP A 111 -25.37 10.37 22.40
N ASP A 112 -24.50 10.75 21.45
CA ASP A 112 -24.74 11.90 20.56
C ASP A 112 -24.64 11.58 19.05
N GLY A 113 -24.17 10.38 18.70
CA GLY A 113 -23.95 9.97 17.30
C GLY A 113 -22.67 10.54 16.67
N VAL A 114 -21.74 11.00 17.51
CA VAL A 114 -20.39 11.48 17.18
C VAL A 114 -19.39 10.67 18.02
N ILE A 115 -18.12 10.63 17.62
CA ILE A 115 -17.06 10.09 18.48
C ILE A 115 -16.33 11.27 19.10
N GLY A 116 -16.19 11.31 20.42
CA GLY A 116 -15.50 12.35 21.17
C GLY A 116 -14.01 12.47 20.80
N GLY A 117 -13.45 13.67 20.99
CA GLY A 117 -12.07 13.97 20.60
C GLY A 117 -11.01 13.11 21.29
N ASP A 118 -11.23 12.69 22.54
CA ASP A 118 -10.27 11.89 23.30
C ASP A 118 -10.35 10.41 22.92
N GLU A 119 -11.55 9.89 22.67
CA GLU A 119 -11.82 8.55 22.14
C GLU A 119 -11.21 8.39 20.75
N ARG A 120 -11.29 9.41 19.89
CA ARG A 120 -10.58 9.43 18.59
C ARG A 120 -9.08 9.26 18.77
N LYS A 121 -8.45 9.98 19.70
CA LYS A 121 -7.01 9.86 19.96
C LYS A 121 -6.63 8.47 20.45
N VAL A 122 -7.41 7.89 21.36
CA VAL A 122 -7.19 6.52 21.85
C VAL A 122 -7.32 5.52 20.70
N LEU A 123 -8.34 5.67 19.86
CA LEU A 123 -8.55 4.84 18.68
C LEU A 123 -7.39 4.95 17.68
N GLY A 124 -6.94 6.16 17.33
CA GLY A 124 -5.81 6.34 16.43
C GLY A 124 -4.51 5.78 17.00
N ARG A 125 -4.21 5.98 18.28
CA ARG A 125 -3.04 5.38 18.94
C ARG A 125 -3.09 3.86 18.92
N ALA A 126 -4.26 3.27 19.16
CA ALA A 126 -4.44 1.83 19.09
C ALA A 126 -4.23 1.30 17.66
N ILE A 127 -4.80 1.97 16.66
CA ILE A 127 -4.62 1.60 15.24
C ILE A 127 -3.15 1.71 14.84
N SER A 128 -2.49 2.83 15.15
CA SER A 128 -1.07 3.07 14.89
C SER A 128 -0.20 2.00 15.55
N SER A 129 -0.43 1.69 16.82
CA SER A 129 0.30 0.64 17.53
C SER A 129 0.14 -0.74 16.89
N ILE A 130 -1.07 -1.10 16.45
CA ILE A 130 -1.36 -2.38 15.79
C ILE A 130 -0.68 -2.46 14.42
N LEU A 131 -0.60 -1.34 13.70
CA LEU A 131 -0.04 -1.25 12.34
C LEU A 131 1.45 -0.89 12.30
N SER A 132 2.06 -0.58 13.45
CA SER A 132 3.47 -0.25 13.58
C SER A 132 4.45 -1.22 12.89
N PRO A 133 4.21 -2.54 12.79
CA PRO A 133 5.15 -3.43 12.10
C PRO A 133 5.29 -3.18 10.59
N ILE A 134 4.36 -2.45 9.96
CA ILE A 134 4.34 -2.17 8.52
C ILE A 134 4.37 -0.67 8.18
N GLN A 135 4.37 0.21 9.18
CA GLN A 135 4.20 1.65 9.00
C GLN A 135 5.27 2.27 8.10
N ASP A 136 6.51 1.76 8.14
CA ASP A 136 7.63 2.31 7.35
C ASP A 136 7.52 2.06 5.84
N THR A 137 6.72 1.07 5.44
CA THR A 137 6.61 0.63 4.04
C THR A 137 5.21 0.80 3.47
N THR A 138 4.22 1.07 4.31
CA THR A 138 2.82 0.93 3.96
C THR A 138 2.02 2.06 4.59
N ASP A 139 1.40 2.86 3.74
CA ASP A 139 0.41 3.84 4.15
C ASP A 139 -0.94 3.13 4.33
N TYR A 140 -1.81 3.71 5.16
CA TYR A 140 -3.11 3.11 5.42
C TYR A 140 -4.19 4.09 5.79
N MET A 141 -5.43 3.64 5.61
CA MET A 141 -6.63 4.37 5.98
C MET A 141 -7.61 3.43 6.65
N PHE A 142 -8.07 3.83 7.84
CA PHE A 142 -9.14 3.15 8.56
C PHE A 142 -10.35 4.07 8.64
N TYR A 143 -11.53 3.58 8.30
CA TYR A 143 -12.75 4.37 8.43
C TYR A 143 -13.96 3.52 8.81
N ILE A 144 -14.94 4.17 9.43
CA ILE A 144 -16.23 3.58 9.79
C ILE A 144 -17.33 4.35 9.06
N THR A 145 -18.22 3.63 8.37
CA THR A 145 -19.36 4.20 7.64
C THR A 145 -20.67 3.58 8.09
N ILE A 146 -21.78 4.30 7.87
CA ILE A 146 -23.15 3.78 7.91
C ILE A 146 -23.71 3.92 6.49
N PRO A 147 -23.59 2.87 5.65
CA PRO A 147 -23.97 2.95 4.25
C PRO A 147 -25.44 3.35 4.04
N ASP A 148 -26.33 2.82 4.89
CA ASP A 148 -27.78 3.08 4.81
C ASP A 148 -28.13 4.56 5.03
N GLN A 149 -27.32 5.27 5.81
CA GLN A 149 -27.49 6.69 6.10
C GLN A 149 -26.58 7.59 5.28
N LYS A 150 -25.69 7.00 4.46
CA LYS A 150 -24.63 7.74 3.76
C LYS A 150 -23.89 8.67 4.73
N LYS A 151 -23.33 8.10 5.80
CA LYS A 151 -22.58 8.86 6.82
C LYS A 151 -21.24 8.19 7.07
N PHE A 152 -20.18 8.99 7.20
CA PHE A 152 -18.94 8.53 7.84
C PHE A 152 -19.02 8.82 9.34
N VAL A 153 -18.55 7.89 10.14
CA VAL A 153 -18.51 7.99 11.61
C VAL A 153 -17.11 8.36 12.05
N PHE A 154 -16.09 7.78 11.40
CA PHE A 154 -14.69 7.95 11.75
C PHE A 154 -13.82 7.76 10.54
N ILE A 155 -12.75 8.55 10.43
CA ILE A 155 -11.72 8.42 9.40
C ILE A 155 -10.36 8.72 10.02
N TYR A 156 -9.44 7.78 9.88
CA TYR A 156 -8.05 7.87 10.28
C TYR A 156 -7.16 7.53 9.09
N LEU A 157 -6.17 8.39 8.81
CA LEU A 157 -5.19 8.20 7.75
C LEU A 157 -3.78 8.26 8.35
N HIS A 158 -2.93 7.36 7.89
CA HIS A 158 -1.49 7.35 8.16
C HIS A 158 -0.75 7.42 6.83
N LEU A 159 0.18 8.37 6.73
CA LEU A 159 0.88 8.70 5.49
C LEU A 159 2.36 8.89 5.74
N THR A 160 3.20 8.27 4.93
CA THR A 160 4.65 8.46 4.95
C THR A 160 5.01 9.85 4.41
N GLU A 161 5.81 10.61 5.17
CA GLU A 161 6.39 11.87 4.74
C GLU A 161 7.69 11.63 3.96
N PHE A 162 7.67 12.05 2.70
CA PHE A 162 8.82 11.91 1.81
C PHE A 162 9.58 13.23 1.65
N GLU A 163 10.89 13.19 1.93
CA GLU A 163 11.81 14.27 1.62
C GLU A 163 12.32 14.15 0.18
N LYS A 164 12.25 15.26 -0.57
CA LYS A 164 12.83 15.38 -1.91
C LYS A 164 14.33 15.67 -1.81
N VAL A 165 15.15 14.63 -1.86
CA VAL A 165 16.62 14.78 -1.78
C VAL A 165 17.22 14.82 -3.19
N PRO A 166 18.07 15.81 -3.55
CA PRO A 166 18.78 15.77 -4.82
C PRO A 166 19.69 14.53 -4.88
N TYR A 167 19.66 13.80 -5.99
CA TYR A 167 20.41 12.56 -6.20
C TYR A 167 21.91 12.76 -5.95
N SER A 168 22.46 13.94 -6.29
CA SER A 168 23.85 14.30 -6.03
C SER A 168 24.23 14.41 -4.56
N ALA A 169 23.27 14.56 -3.64
CA ALA A 169 23.51 14.55 -2.20
C ALA A 169 23.45 13.12 -1.60
N SER A 170 22.88 12.15 -2.31
CA SER A 170 22.74 10.76 -1.85
C SER A 170 23.99 9.90 -2.11
N LEU A 171 24.80 10.29 -3.09
CA LEU A 171 26.16 9.80 -3.33
C LEU A 171 27.12 10.81 -2.67
N LYS A 172 28.16 10.35 -1.96
CA LYS A 172 29.09 11.20 -1.19
C LYS A 172 29.45 12.52 -1.92
N PRO A 173 29.54 13.65 -1.21
CA PRO A 173 29.56 14.99 -1.78
C PRO A 173 30.84 15.21 -2.59
N ALA A 174 30.79 15.00 -3.90
CA ALA A 174 31.94 15.19 -4.79
C ALA A 174 31.70 16.24 -5.89
N SER A 175 30.50 16.77 -6.10
CA SER A 175 30.34 17.94 -6.97
C SER A 175 29.13 18.79 -6.61
N SER A 176 29.33 20.11 -6.62
CA SER A 176 28.33 21.14 -6.33
C SER A 176 27.39 21.41 -7.51
N GLU A 177 27.16 20.43 -8.37
CA GLU A 177 26.23 20.58 -9.48
C GLU A 177 24.82 20.19 -9.02
N LYS A 178 23.87 21.11 -9.23
CA LYS A 178 22.43 20.88 -8.99
C LYS A 178 22.01 19.63 -9.77
N GLY A 179 21.83 18.52 -9.06
CA GLY A 179 21.43 17.25 -9.65
C GLY A 179 20.05 17.38 -10.32
N LYS A 180 19.93 16.90 -11.56
CA LYS A 180 18.66 16.82 -12.31
C LYS A 180 17.78 15.64 -11.88
N PHE A 181 18.25 14.81 -10.96
CA PHE A 181 17.57 13.63 -10.44
C PHE A 181 17.33 13.82 -8.96
N TYR A 182 16.19 13.35 -8.46
CA TYR A 182 15.82 13.39 -7.05
C TYR A 182 15.54 11.97 -6.58
N ILE A 183 15.91 11.67 -5.34
CA ILE A 183 15.50 10.46 -4.62
C ILE A 183 14.53 10.91 -3.54
N TYR A 184 13.41 10.21 -3.44
CA TYR A 184 12.49 10.37 -2.32
C TYR A 184 12.90 9.38 -1.26
N LYS A 185 13.16 9.92 -0.08
CA LYS A 185 13.43 9.11 1.11
C LYS A 185 12.38 9.49 2.12
N SER A 186 11.89 8.52 2.89
CA SER A 186 11.18 8.87 4.11
C SER A 186 12.08 9.80 4.92
N VAL A 187 11.49 10.83 5.52
CA VAL A 187 12.20 11.61 6.54
C VAL A 187 12.69 10.59 7.56
N LYS A 188 13.97 10.63 7.92
CA LYS A 188 14.48 9.66 8.88
C LYS A 188 13.95 10.01 10.25
N ASP A 189 13.53 9.00 11.01
CA ASP A 189 13.40 9.10 12.45
C ASP A 189 14.68 9.66 13.04
N ASP A 190 14.61 10.88 13.55
CA ASP A 190 15.66 11.42 14.39
C ASP A 190 15.41 10.88 15.80
N PRO A 191 16.23 9.94 16.31
CA PRO A 191 16.04 9.40 17.66
C PRO A 191 16.25 10.45 18.76
N SER A 192 16.73 11.65 18.41
CA SER A 192 16.83 12.80 19.31
C SER A 192 15.62 13.73 19.27
N SER A 193 14.75 13.59 18.27
CA SER A 193 13.41 14.18 18.29
C SER A 193 12.48 13.28 19.10
N PRO A 194 11.66 13.83 20.01
CA PRO A 194 10.59 13.09 20.65
C PRO A 194 9.44 12.75 19.70
N GLN A 195 9.44 13.31 18.47
CA GLN A 195 8.41 13.13 17.46
C GLN A 195 8.97 12.40 16.24
N ASP A 196 8.19 11.42 15.79
CA ASP A 196 8.40 10.74 14.52
C ASP A 196 7.94 11.69 13.40
N ASP A 197 8.91 12.35 12.74
CA ASP A 197 8.67 13.23 11.61
C ASP A 197 8.62 12.44 10.27
N SER A 198 8.76 11.12 10.30
CA SER A 198 8.72 10.26 9.11
C SER A 198 7.31 9.97 8.64
N HIS A 199 6.34 10.09 9.54
CA HIS A 199 4.95 9.74 9.30
C HIS A 199 4.00 10.84 9.75
N LEU A 200 2.86 10.92 9.07
CA LEU A 200 1.81 11.89 9.32
C LEU A 200 0.49 11.17 9.56
N ASP A 201 -0.01 11.33 10.78
CA ASP A 201 -1.31 10.82 11.19
C ASP A 201 -2.37 11.92 11.13
N PHE A 202 -3.53 11.60 10.56
CA PHE A 202 -4.67 12.51 10.44
C PHE A 202 -5.96 11.87 10.93
N PHE A 203 -6.71 12.61 11.74
CA PHE A 203 -8.14 12.36 11.96
C PHE A 203 -8.94 13.30 11.09
N CYS A 204 -9.78 12.77 10.21
CA CYS A 204 -10.65 13.58 9.38
C CYS A 204 -12.03 13.64 10.03
N SER A 205 -12.49 14.85 10.37
CA SER A 205 -13.78 15.05 11.02
C SER A 205 -14.90 14.85 10.00
N VAL A 206 -15.96 14.18 10.45
CA VAL A 206 -17.17 13.97 9.67
C VAL A 206 -18.34 14.53 10.46
N GLY A 207 -18.44 15.86 10.46
CA GLY A 207 -19.60 16.60 10.93
C GLY A 207 -19.74 16.81 12.44
N ALA A 208 -20.18 18.03 12.76
CA ALA A 208 -20.43 18.66 14.05
C ALA A 208 -19.26 18.64 15.06
N ASP A 209 -18.55 19.77 15.15
CA ASP A 209 -17.66 20.07 16.27
C ASP A 209 -18.44 20.04 17.60
N ASP A 210 -17.87 19.38 18.61
CA ASP A 210 -18.35 19.39 20.01
C ASP A 210 -18.30 20.79 20.65
N SER A 211 -17.60 21.73 20.01
CA SER A 211 -17.64 23.15 20.37
C SER A 211 -18.76 23.82 19.60
N GLY A 212 -19.83 24.22 20.29
CA GLY A 212 -20.91 25.07 19.75
C GLY A 212 -20.47 26.47 19.29
N SER A 213 -19.27 26.62 18.75
CA SER A 213 -18.68 27.82 18.16
C SER A 213 -18.11 27.48 16.78
N ASP A 214 -18.62 28.21 15.80
CA ASP A 214 -18.21 28.29 14.39
C ASP A 214 -18.74 27.23 13.41
N ALA A 215 -19.96 27.54 12.96
CA ALA A 215 -20.69 27.03 11.82
C ALA A 215 -20.00 27.23 10.45
N LEU A 216 -18.72 26.86 10.31
CA LEU A 216 -17.94 27.07 9.08
C LEU A 216 -17.22 25.83 8.53
N LEU A 217 -17.31 24.67 9.20
CA LEU A 217 -17.00 23.40 8.56
C LEU A 217 -18.27 22.90 7.85
N GLN A 218 -18.41 23.26 6.56
CA GLN A 218 -19.39 22.61 5.69
C GLN A 218 -19.14 21.11 5.72
N ASP A 219 -20.17 20.35 6.10
CA ASP A 219 -20.19 18.89 5.97
C ASP A 219 -19.84 18.52 4.53
N ILE A 220 -18.65 17.97 4.32
CA ILE A 220 -18.32 17.31 3.07
C ILE A 220 -19.27 16.12 2.98
N GLY A 221 -20.18 16.15 2.02
CA GLY A 221 -21.18 15.11 1.87
C GLY A 221 -20.53 13.74 1.69
N TYR A 222 -21.15 12.69 2.22
CA TYR A 222 -20.64 11.31 2.12
C TYR A 222 -20.28 10.90 0.69
N ASP A 223 -21.11 11.25 -0.29
CA ASP A 223 -20.86 10.91 -1.69
C ASP A 223 -19.58 11.60 -2.23
N GLU A 224 -19.31 12.84 -1.80
CA GLU A 224 -18.08 13.56 -2.17
C GLU A 224 -16.85 12.94 -1.51
N LEU A 225 -16.94 12.62 -0.22
CA LEU A 225 -15.83 12.02 0.52
C LEU A 225 -15.52 10.60 0.01
N MET A 226 -16.56 9.82 -0.30
CA MET A 226 -16.40 8.49 -0.90
C MET A 226 -15.80 8.58 -2.31
N ALA A 227 -16.14 9.61 -3.10
CA ALA A 227 -15.50 9.86 -4.39
C ALA A 227 -14.01 10.19 -4.21
N LYS A 228 -13.64 10.97 -3.19
CA LYS A 228 -12.24 11.26 -2.83
C LYS A 228 -11.49 10.00 -2.40
N VAL A 229 -12.08 9.14 -1.56
CA VAL A 229 -11.54 7.83 -1.18
C VAL A 229 -11.34 6.93 -2.41
N THR A 230 -12.33 6.84 -3.30
CA THR A 230 -12.23 6.05 -4.54
C THR A 230 -11.10 6.57 -5.44
N ARG A 231 -10.99 7.90 -5.55
CA ARG A 231 -9.91 8.55 -6.32
C ARG A 231 -8.55 8.31 -5.68
N LEU A 232 -8.45 8.30 -4.36
CA LEU A 232 -7.22 7.94 -3.64
C LEU A 232 -6.81 6.51 -3.98
N VAL A 233 -7.70 5.53 -3.76
CA VAL A 233 -7.47 4.10 -4.06
C VAL A 233 -7.05 3.88 -5.51
N THR A 234 -7.67 4.58 -6.45
CA THR A 234 -7.31 4.46 -7.88
C THR A 234 -5.91 5.01 -8.19
N ASN A 235 -5.44 6.02 -7.46
CA ASN A 235 -4.16 6.67 -7.70
C ASN A 235 -2.98 6.02 -6.99
N VAL A 236 -3.23 5.36 -5.85
CA VAL A 236 -2.17 4.68 -5.08
C VAL A 236 -1.75 3.34 -5.69
N GLY A 237 -2.58 2.78 -6.58
CA GLY A 237 -2.27 1.53 -7.28
C GLY A 237 -2.86 0.31 -6.56
N PRO A 238 -2.15 -0.83 -6.50
CA PRO A 238 -2.62 -2.01 -5.78
C PRO A 238 -2.89 -1.68 -4.31
N THR A 239 -4.06 -2.10 -3.82
CA THR A 239 -4.46 -1.92 -2.42
C THR A 239 -4.90 -3.24 -1.81
N SER A 240 -4.69 -3.39 -0.51
CA SER A 240 -5.23 -4.49 0.28
C SER A 240 -6.30 -3.94 1.20
N GLN A 241 -7.54 -4.39 0.99
CA GLN A 241 -8.69 -3.95 1.77
C GLN A 241 -9.23 -5.09 2.63
N ALA A 242 -9.54 -4.77 3.88
CA ALA A 242 -10.33 -5.61 4.77
C ALA A 242 -11.57 -4.82 5.21
N SER A 243 -12.71 -5.50 5.26
CA SER A 243 -14.00 -4.90 5.64
C SER A 243 -14.71 -5.80 6.64
N SER A 244 -15.33 -5.20 7.65
CA SER A 244 -16.15 -5.92 8.63
C SER A 244 -17.42 -5.14 8.94
N SER A 245 -18.55 -5.83 8.97
CA SER A 245 -19.78 -5.23 9.47
C SER A 245 -19.71 -5.12 10.99
N ILE A 246 -20.06 -3.94 11.51
CA ILE A 246 -20.23 -3.67 12.93
C ILE A 246 -21.64 -3.12 13.18
N LYS A 247 -22.10 -3.23 14.42
CA LYS A 247 -23.42 -2.76 14.83
C LYS A 247 -23.26 -1.57 15.75
N LEU A 248 -23.71 -0.40 15.30
CA LEU A 248 -23.79 0.80 16.14
C LEU A 248 -25.22 0.94 16.67
N VAL A 249 -25.35 1.47 17.87
CA VAL A 249 -26.63 1.71 18.53
C VAL A 249 -26.67 3.17 18.91
N ARG A 250 -27.83 3.82 18.76
CA ARG A 250 -28.05 5.17 19.24
C ARG A 250 -29.06 5.14 20.37
N GLU A 251 -28.76 5.83 21.47
CA GLU A 251 -29.73 6.00 22.55
C GLU A 251 -30.86 6.91 22.06
N SER A 252 -32.09 6.44 22.19
CA SER A 252 -33.27 7.27 21.89
C SER A 252 -33.46 8.30 22.99
N ALA A 253 -33.98 9.49 22.67
CA ALA A 253 -34.26 10.56 23.63
C ALA A 253 -35.13 10.14 24.84
N ASN A 254 -35.84 9.01 24.73
CA ASN A 254 -36.65 8.44 25.82
C ASN A 254 -35.91 7.39 26.68
N LYS A 255 -34.58 7.22 26.53
CA LYS A 255 -33.76 6.18 27.22
C LYS A 255 -34.25 4.74 27.02
N THR A 256 -35.08 4.54 25.99
CA THR A 256 -35.49 3.21 25.54
C THR A 256 -34.61 2.85 24.36
N PHE A 257 -33.90 1.72 24.44
CA PHE A 257 -33.24 1.13 23.28
C PHE A 257 -34.28 0.87 22.20
N ASP A 258 -34.34 1.74 21.22
CA ASP A 258 -35.24 1.57 20.11
C ASP A 258 -34.67 0.43 19.26
N LYS A 259 -35.39 -0.68 19.12
CA LYS A 259 -34.95 -1.81 18.26
C LYS A 259 -34.85 -1.38 16.79
N THR A 260 -35.42 -0.23 16.42
CA THR A 260 -35.21 0.43 15.11
C THR A 260 -33.98 1.33 15.04
N GLY A 261 -33.26 1.55 16.14
CA GLY A 261 -32.02 2.34 16.23
C GLY A 261 -30.72 1.54 16.07
N ASP A 262 -30.83 0.27 15.68
CA ASP A 262 -29.68 -0.57 15.32
C ASP A 262 -29.21 -0.22 13.91
N PHE A 263 -28.04 0.42 13.78
CA PHE A 263 -27.46 0.75 12.49
C PHE A 263 -26.40 -0.27 12.10
N ARG A 264 -26.50 -0.78 10.86
CA ARG A 264 -25.43 -1.57 10.25
C ARG A 264 -24.37 -0.60 9.78
N ALA A 265 -23.25 -0.61 10.49
CA ALA A 265 -22.06 0.10 10.10
C ALA A 265 -21.05 -0.86 9.47
N GLN A 266 -20.09 -0.29 8.77
CA GLN A 266 -18.99 -1.00 8.13
C GLN A 266 -17.69 -0.34 8.56
N ALA A 267 -16.78 -1.14 9.10
CA ALA A 267 -15.40 -0.74 9.35
C ALA A 267 -14.54 -1.27 8.21
N ASP A 268 -13.75 -0.39 7.62
CA ASP A 268 -12.86 -0.68 6.50
C ASP A 268 -11.44 -0.29 6.88
N LEU A 269 -10.48 -1.14 6.50
CA LEU A 269 -9.05 -0.88 6.55
C LEU A 269 -8.49 -1.06 5.14
N ILE A 270 -7.86 -0.03 4.60
CA ILE A 270 -7.20 -0.04 3.30
C ILE A 270 -5.71 0.19 3.53
N LEU A 271 -4.88 -0.70 3.00
CA LEU A 271 -3.42 -0.63 3.02
C LEU A 271 -2.90 -0.46 1.58
N TRP A 272 -1.86 0.35 1.39
CA TRP A 272 -1.14 0.46 0.12
C TRP A 272 0.34 0.76 0.34
N ASP A 273 1.18 0.39 -0.62
CA ASP A 273 2.61 0.69 -0.53
C ASP A 273 2.82 2.21 -0.41
N ALA A 274 3.70 2.62 0.50
CA ALA A 274 4.03 4.02 0.68
C ALA A 274 4.61 4.57 -0.63
N ILE A 275 3.85 5.44 -1.29
CA ILE A 275 4.24 6.01 -2.58
C ILE A 275 4.24 7.52 -2.54
N TRP A 276 5.28 8.09 -3.11
CA TRP A 276 5.35 9.52 -3.24
C TRP A 276 4.61 10.02 -4.49
N LEU A 277 3.73 11.00 -4.30
CA LEU A 277 2.89 11.59 -5.34
C LEU A 277 3.28 13.07 -5.53
N ASP A 278 4.36 13.34 -6.30
CA ASP A 278 5.03 14.67 -6.44
C ASP A 278 4.06 15.84 -6.57
N LYS A 279 3.36 15.88 -7.71
CA LYS A 279 3.00 17.09 -8.48
C LYS A 279 2.76 16.72 -9.95
N THR A 280 2.03 15.65 -10.27
CA THR A 280 1.37 15.60 -11.58
C THR A 280 0.07 16.33 -11.42
N ASP A 281 -0.16 17.40 -12.18
CA ASP A 281 -1.32 18.32 -12.07
C ASP A 281 -2.70 17.62 -12.06
N GLU A 282 -2.75 16.33 -12.43
CA GLU A 282 -3.90 15.44 -12.39
C GLU A 282 -4.15 14.76 -11.02
N ARG A 283 -3.21 14.82 -10.06
CA ARG A 283 -3.20 14.04 -8.79
C ARG A 283 -3.17 14.78 -7.43
N PRO A 284 -2.61 15.98 -7.14
CA PRO A 284 -1.89 16.14 -5.87
C PRO A 284 -2.31 17.30 -4.92
N ALA A 285 -3.53 17.82 -4.94
CA ALA A 285 -3.95 18.81 -3.91
C ALA A 285 -5.15 18.34 -3.07
N GLU A 286 -6.06 17.57 -3.66
CA GLU A 286 -7.28 17.11 -3.00
C GLU A 286 -7.17 15.71 -2.41
N LEU A 287 -6.13 14.93 -2.76
CA LEU A 287 -6.03 13.53 -2.34
C LEU A 287 -5.46 13.35 -0.93
N PHE A 288 -4.60 14.27 -0.48
CA PHE A 288 -3.96 14.15 0.83
C PHE A 288 -4.25 15.38 1.68
N PRO A 289 -4.77 15.19 2.90
CA PRO A 289 -5.08 16.29 3.79
C PRO A 289 -3.83 17.09 4.20
N TYR A 290 -2.62 16.55 4.10
CA TYR A 290 -1.40 17.30 4.42
C TYR A 290 -1.22 18.61 3.62
N LYS A 291 -1.54 18.62 2.31
CA LYS A 291 -1.39 19.83 1.47
C LYS A 291 -2.59 20.78 1.57
N SER A 292 -3.75 20.29 2.00
CA SER A 292 -4.94 21.09 2.25
C SER A 292 -5.80 20.41 3.33
N PRO A 293 -5.50 20.63 4.62
CA PRO A 293 -6.22 19.96 5.72
C PRO A 293 -7.71 20.29 5.73
N SER A 294 -8.04 21.49 5.22
CA SER A 294 -9.40 21.96 4.98
C SER A 294 -10.18 21.16 3.93
N ALA A 295 -9.53 20.41 3.04
CA ALA A 295 -10.21 19.69 1.96
C ALA A 295 -10.93 18.41 2.42
N TRP A 296 -10.55 17.89 3.59
CA TRP A 296 -11.11 16.70 4.24
C TRP A 296 -11.48 16.95 5.71
N ASN A 297 -11.39 18.21 6.16
CA ASN A 297 -11.55 18.62 7.57
C ASN A 297 -10.70 17.77 8.52
N CYS A 298 -9.42 17.57 8.20
CA CYS A 298 -8.55 16.75 9.03
C CYS A 298 -7.71 17.56 10.02
N ILE A 299 -7.50 16.96 11.19
CA ILE A 299 -6.64 17.42 12.27
C ILE A 299 -5.49 16.42 12.36
N SER A 300 -4.25 16.92 12.43
CA SER A 300 -3.08 16.07 12.63
C SER A 300 -3.08 15.50 14.05
N VAL A 301 -2.74 14.22 14.17
CA VAL A 301 -2.64 13.50 15.44
C VAL A 301 -1.19 13.61 15.90
N GLN A 302 -0.91 14.59 16.75
CA GLN A 302 0.36 14.70 17.48
C GLN A 302 0.21 14.25 18.92
#